data_AF-A0A8J2LLZ1-F1
#
_entry.id   AF-A0A8J2LLZ1-F1
#
_cell.length_a   1.000
_cell.length_b   1.000
_cell.length_c   1.000
_cell.angle_alpha   90.00
_cell.angle_beta   90.00
_cell.angle_gamma   90.00
#
_symmetry.space_group_name_H-M   'P 1'
#
loop_
_entity.id
_entity.type
_entity.pdbx_description
1 polymer ?
#
loop_
_entity_poly.entity_id
_entity_poly.type
_entity_poly.pdbx_seq_one_letter_code
_entity_poly.pdbx_strand_id
1 'polypeptide(L)'
;MLAAIATNAKNFYAAEIAYGALDEIEKVKFLSQLREEQNTEIRSAMMTAFLGNFNDADSILVQNGCIFRAIMFNISLFRWQRALELAIKYKMHLETVIGYRQKYLHETGRKENDQNFLRYQSKVEIDWDHIQQIIHEDEAKDH
;
A
#
# COMPACT_ATOMS: atom_id res chain seq x y z
N MET A 1 -2.49 27.16 1.01
CA MET A 1 -2.74 27.19 -0.45
C MET A 1 -1.53 26.71 -1.25
N LEU A 2 -0.31 27.19 -0.96
CA LEU A 2 0.91 26.80 -1.69
C LEU A 2 1.18 25.28 -1.70
N ALA A 3 1.02 24.60 -0.56
CA ALA A 3 1.24 23.15 -0.45
C ALA A 3 0.40 22.37 -1.48
N ALA A 4 -0.91 22.61 -1.52
CA ALA A 4 -1.81 21.95 -2.48
C ALA A 4 -1.46 22.26 -3.94
N ILE A 5 -1.10 23.51 -4.27
CA ILE A 5 -0.70 23.90 -5.63
C ILE A 5 0.59 23.16 -6.03
N ALA A 6 1.59 23.14 -5.15
CA ALA A 6 2.87 22.48 -5.39
C ALA A 6 2.70 20.96 -5.55
N THR A 7 1.85 20.35 -4.73
CA THR A 7 1.47 18.93 -4.87
C THR A 7 0.83 18.66 -6.23
N ASN A 8 -0.15 19.47 -6.65
CA ASN A 8 -0.82 19.28 -7.94
C ASN A 8 0.14 19.48 -9.13
N ALA A 9 1.10 20.38 -9.00
CA ALA A 9 2.17 20.60 -9.97
C ALA A 9 3.27 19.53 -9.93
N LYS A 10 3.17 18.53 -9.04
CA LYS A 10 4.20 17.50 -8.79
C LYS A 10 5.58 18.09 -8.45
N ASN A 11 5.62 19.28 -7.86
CA ASN A 11 6.85 19.92 -7.41
C ASN A 11 7.13 19.51 -5.95
N PHE A 12 7.86 18.40 -5.80
CA PHE A 12 8.17 17.79 -4.50
C PHE A 12 8.84 18.77 -3.54
N TYR A 13 9.89 19.48 -3.98
CA TYR A 13 10.62 20.43 -3.14
C TYR A 13 9.72 21.55 -2.61
N ALA A 14 8.92 22.16 -3.48
CA ALA A 14 8.00 23.22 -3.06
C ALA A 14 6.89 22.67 -2.15
N ALA A 15 6.41 21.44 -2.40
CA ALA A 15 5.40 20.81 -1.58
C ALA A 15 5.93 20.47 -0.17
N GLU A 16 7.14 19.90 -0.06
CA GLU A 16 7.78 19.59 1.22
C GLU A 16 8.04 20.84 2.05
N ILE A 17 8.58 21.92 1.46
CA ILE A 17 8.79 23.18 2.17
C ILE A 17 7.45 23.74 2.65
N ALA A 18 6.42 23.71 1.79
CA ALA A 18 5.11 24.23 2.14
C ALA A 18 4.39 23.40 3.20
N TYR A 19 4.50 22.06 3.20
CA TYR A 19 3.97 21.21 4.26
C TYR A 19 4.79 21.32 5.54
N GLY A 20 6.11 21.49 5.45
CA GLY A 20 6.97 21.76 6.60
C GLY A 20 6.60 23.06 7.30
N ALA A 21 6.28 24.10 6.53
CA ALA A 21 5.77 25.37 7.08
C ALA A 21 4.38 25.27 7.72
N LEU A 22 3.66 24.16 7.52
CA LEU A 22 2.36 23.87 8.13
C LEU A 22 2.48 22.84 9.28
N ASP A 23 3.70 22.47 9.68
CA ASP A 23 4.00 21.41 10.66
C ASP A 23 3.41 20.04 10.29
N GLU A 24 3.21 19.79 9.00
CA GLU A 24 2.65 18.55 8.45
C GLU A 24 3.78 17.52 8.20
N ILE A 25 4.49 17.17 9.27
CA ILE A 25 5.75 16.39 9.23
C ILE A 25 5.57 15.03 8.53
N GLU A 26 4.44 14.35 8.75
CA GLU A 26 4.16 13.06 8.10
C GLU A 26 4.07 13.20 6.58
N LYS A 27 3.45 14.28 6.08
CA LYS A 27 3.35 14.57 4.65
C LYS A 27 4.71 14.91 4.05
N VAL A 28 5.55 15.65 4.78
CA VAL A 28 6.94 15.93 4.36
C VAL A 28 7.73 14.63 4.23
N LYS A 29 7.67 13.77 5.25
CA LYS A 29 8.36 12.46 5.23
C LYS A 29 7.90 11.60 4.05
N PHE A 30 6.60 11.52 3.83
CA PHE A 30 6.02 10.78 2.71
C PHE A 30 6.51 11.33 1.35
N LEU A 31 6.47 12.64 1.15
CA LEU A 31 6.91 13.27 -0.11
C LEU A 31 8.42 13.10 -0.35
N SER A 32 9.24 13.10 0.70
CA SER A 32 10.68 12.84 0.58
C SER A 32 10.95 11.41 0.14
N GLN A 33 10.29 10.43 0.76
CA GLN A 33 10.38 9.02 0.35
C GLN A 33 9.88 8.83 -1.10
N LEU A 34 8.77 9.48 -1.44
CA LEU A 34 8.20 9.42 -2.78
C LEU A 34 9.11 10.05 -3.84
N ARG A 35 9.89 11.08 -3.49
CA ARG A 35 10.87 11.69 -4.40
C ARG A 35 12.02 10.73 -4.70
N GLU A 36 12.44 9.93 -3.72
CA GLU A 36 13.52 8.94 -3.81
C GLU A 36 13.09 7.64 -4.52
N GLU A 37 11.78 7.42 -4.69
CA GLU A 37 11.23 6.30 -5.44
C GLU A 37 11.72 6.29 -6.91
N GLN A 38 12.44 5.24 -7.28
CA GLN A 38 13.02 5.09 -8.62
C GLN A 38 11.94 4.69 -9.63
N ASN A 39 11.01 3.84 -9.21
CA ASN A 39 9.95 3.35 -10.08
C ASN A 39 8.92 4.46 -10.35
N THR A 40 8.87 4.93 -11.61
CA THR A 40 8.00 6.03 -12.03
C THR A 40 6.51 5.73 -11.85
N GLU A 41 6.12 4.47 -12.03
CA GLU A 41 4.73 4.02 -11.93
C GLU A 41 4.27 3.96 -10.48
N ILE A 42 5.11 3.39 -9.59
CA ILE A 42 4.86 3.42 -8.15
C ILE A 42 4.79 4.86 -7.65
N ARG A 43 5.74 5.70 -8.07
CA ARG A 43 5.75 7.12 -7.70
C ARG A 43 4.49 7.86 -8.16
N SER A 44 4.04 7.62 -9.39
CA SER A 44 2.80 8.20 -9.93
C SER A 44 1.56 7.74 -9.17
N ALA A 45 1.47 6.45 -8.87
CA ALA A 45 0.38 5.89 -8.08
C ALA A 45 0.33 6.47 -6.67
N MET A 46 1.46 6.51 -5.97
CA MET A 46 1.54 7.03 -4.61
C MET A 46 1.26 8.54 -4.54
N MET A 47 1.66 9.30 -5.56
CA MET A 47 1.27 10.72 -5.67
C MET A 47 -0.24 10.88 -5.86
N THR A 48 -0.86 9.99 -6.64
CA THR A 48 -2.31 9.97 -6.86
C THR A 48 -3.05 9.62 -5.56
N ALA A 49 -2.52 8.68 -4.78
CA ALA A 49 -3.02 8.35 -3.44
C ALA A 49 -2.88 9.52 -2.46
N PHE A 50 -1.75 10.26 -2.52
CA PHE A 50 -1.52 11.43 -1.67
C PHE A 50 -2.55 12.56 -1.91
N LEU A 51 -3.08 12.65 -3.13
CA LEU A 51 -4.18 13.55 -3.49
C LEU A 51 -5.57 13.01 -3.09
N GLY A 52 -5.65 11.82 -2.47
CA GLY A 52 -6.88 11.17 -2.01
C GLY A 52 -7.53 10.23 -3.05
N ASN A 53 -6.95 10.07 -4.23
CA ASN A 53 -7.52 9.27 -5.31
C ASN A 53 -7.06 7.80 -5.23
N PHE A 54 -7.46 7.10 -4.17
CA PHE A 54 -6.98 5.73 -3.88
C PHE A 54 -7.37 4.68 -4.94
N ASN A 55 -8.51 4.83 -5.61
CA ASN A 55 -8.93 3.90 -6.66
C ASN A 55 -8.07 4.03 -7.92
N ASP A 56 -7.72 5.26 -8.29
CA ASP A 56 -6.85 5.53 -9.44
C ASP A 56 -5.42 5.09 -9.12
N ALA A 57 -4.95 5.33 -7.91
CA ALA A 57 -3.65 4.83 -7.44
C ALA A 57 -3.56 3.30 -7.52
N ASP A 58 -4.56 2.58 -7.00
CA ASP A 58 -4.64 1.11 -7.13
C ASP A 58 -4.64 0.68 -8.61
N SER A 59 -5.42 1.35 -9.46
CA SER A 59 -5.50 1.04 -10.88
C SER A 59 -4.16 1.24 -11.60
N ILE A 60 -3.42 2.31 -11.30
CA ILE A 60 -2.09 2.58 -11.86
C ILE A 60 -1.12 1.46 -11.50
N LEU A 61 -1.10 1.01 -10.23
CA LEU A 61 -0.23 -0.08 -9.79
C LEU A 61 -0.57 -1.39 -10.53
N VAL A 62 -1.86 -1.72 -10.61
CA VAL A 62 -2.32 -2.97 -11.23
C VAL A 62 -2.06 -2.98 -12.74
N GLN A 63 -2.31 -1.87 -13.43
CA GLN A 63 -2.10 -1.76 -14.88
C GLN A 63 -0.63 -1.86 -15.27
N ASN A 64 0.28 -1.35 -14.43
CA ASN A 64 1.72 -1.41 -14.64
C ASN A 64 2.37 -2.70 -14.08
N GLY A 65 1.58 -3.65 -13.58
CA GLY A 65 2.10 -4.92 -13.08
C GLY A 65 2.78 -4.85 -11.71
N CYS A 66 2.71 -3.72 -11.00
CA CYS A 66 3.20 -3.55 -9.63
C CYS A 66 2.26 -4.20 -8.62
N ILE A 67 1.97 -5.50 -8.79
CA ILE A 67 0.90 -6.20 -8.07
C ILE A 67 1.21 -6.34 -6.58
N PHE A 68 2.46 -6.60 -6.21
CA PHE A 68 2.89 -6.66 -4.80
C PHE A 68 2.58 -5.33 -4.10
N ARG A 69 3.02 -4.23 -4.71
CA ARG A 69 2.75 -2.87 -4.24
C ARG A 69 1.25 -2.57 -4.13
N ALA A 70 0.45 -3.01 -5.11
CA ALA A 70 -1.01 -2.88 -5.05
C ALA A 70 -1.64 -3.66 -3.88
N ILE A 71 -1.19 -4.88 -3.61
CA ILE A 71 -1.66 -5.68 -2.48
C ILE A 71 -1.32 -4.98 -1.16
N MET A 72 -0.05 -4.62 -0.95
CA MET A 72 0.40 -3.94 0.28
C MET A 72 -0.29 -2.59 0.48
N PHE A 73 -0.51 -1.83 -0.60
CA PHE A 73 -1.25 -0.58 -0.57
C PHE A 73 -2.70 -0.75 -0.12
N ASN A 74 -3.40 -1.80 -0.59
CA ASN A 74 -4.76 -2.07 -0.12
C ASN A 74 -4.80 -2.60 1.31
N ILE A 75 -3.78 -3.37 1.75
CA ILE A 75 -3.64 -3.78 3.16
C ILE A 75 -3.50 -2.55 4.06
N SER A 76 -2.60 -1.61 3.73
CA SER A 76 -2.34 -0.42 4.56
C SER A 76 -3.57 0.51 4.67
N LEU A 77 -4.44 0.50 3.66
CA LEU A 77 -5.71 1.22 3.65
C LEU A 77 -6.89 0.43 4.24
N PHE A 78 -6.65 -0.76 4.81
CA PHE A 78 -7.70 -1.66 5.32
C PHE A 78 -8.74 -2.06 4.26
N ARG A 79 -8.39 -2.01 2.96
CA ARG A 79 -9.23 -2.43 1.83
C ARG A 79 -9.12 -3.93 1.61
N TRP A 80 -9.50 -4.70 2.62
CA TRP A 80 -9.28 -6.14 2.73
C TRP A 80 -9.79 -6.94 1.53
N GLN A 81 -11.03 -6.70 1.09
CA GLN A 81 -11.62 -7.42 -0.03
C GLN A 81 -10.83 -7.20 -1.33
N ARG A 82 -10.34 -5.97 -1.55
CA ARG A 82 -9.54 -5.64 -2.73
C ARG A 82 -8.17 -6.31 -2.68
N ALA A 83 -7.49 -6.26 -1.52
CA ALA A 83 -6.22 -6.95 -1.32
C ALA A 83 -6.35 -8.46 -1.58
N LEU A 84 -7.42 -9.08 -1.05
CA LEU A 84 -7.70 -10.50 -1.25
C LEU A 84 -8.00 -10.83 -2.72
N GLU A 85 -8.81 -10.01 -3.40
CA GLU A 85 -9.10 -10.17 -4.83
C GLU A 85 -7.80 -10.19 -5.66
N LEU A 86 -6.91 -9.21 -5.42
CA LEU A 86 -5.63 -9.12 -6.12
C LEU A 86 -4.75 -10.34 -5.84
N ALA A 87 -4.63 -10.73 -4.57
CA ALA A 87 -3.83 -11.89 -4.18
C ALA A 87 -4.30 -13.20 -4.85
N ILE A 88 -5.62 -13.42 -4.94
CA ILE A 88 -6.19 -14.59 -5.60
C ILE A 88 -5.99 -14.52 -7.11
N LYS A 89 -6.28 -13.37 -7.72
CA LYS A 89 -6.25 -13.20 -9.18
C LYS A 89 -4.85 -13.40 -9.74
N TYR A 90 -3.85 -12.84 -9.07
CA TYR A 90 -2.44 -12.91 -9.49
C TYR A 90 -1.65 -14.02 -8.80
N LYS A 91 -2.28 -14.78 -7.89
CA LYS A 91 -1.69 -15.92 -7.15
C LYS A 91 -0.43 -15.52 -6.40
N MET A 92 -0.50 -14.43 -5.64
CA MET A 92 0.65 -13.82 -4.97
C MET A 92 0.24 -13.28 -3.59
N HIS A 93 1.10 -13.43 -2.58
CA HIS A 93 0.92 -12.89 -1.22
C HIS A 93 -0.44 -13.21 -0.57
N LEU A 94 -1.02 -14.40 -0.83
CA LEU A 94 -2.29 -14.77 -0.22
C LEU A 94 -2.15 -14.91 1.30
N GLU A 95 -1.12 -15.63 1.74
CA GLU A 95 -0.73 -15.77 3.14
C GLU A 95 -0.44 -14.43 3.81
N THR A 96 0.15 -13.49 3.08
CA THR A 96 0.39 -12.13 3.59
C THR A 96 -0.94 -11.40 3.87
N VAL A 97 -1.87 -11.38 2.91
CA VAL A 97 -3.18 -10.74 3.08
C VAL A 97 -3.97 -11.37 4.24
N ILE A 98 -4.01 -12.71 4.30
CA ILE A 98 -4.69 -13.42 5.38
C ILE A 98 -4.01 -13.16 6.73
N GLY A 99 -2.68 -13.18 6.79
CA GLY A 99 -1.90 -12.92 7.99
C GLY A 99 -2.16 -11.51 8.55
N TYR A 100 -2.04 -10.48 7.72
CA TYR A 100 -2.33 -9.09 8.15
C TYR A 100 -3.79 -8.90 8.59
N ARG A 101 -4.74 -9.55 7.91
CA ARG A 101 -6.15 -9.53 8.33
C ARG A 101 -6.34 -10.18 9.70
N GLN A 102 -5.74 -11.34 9.93
CA GLN A 102 -5.80 -12.03 11.24
C GLN A 102 -5.19 -11.16 12.35
N LYS A 103 -4.01 -10.57 12.08
CA LYS A 103 -3.35 -9.65 13.02
C LYS A 103 -4.25 -8.47 13.38
N TYR A 104 -4.80 -7.80 12.38
CA TYR A 104 -5.75 -6.69 12.58
C TYR A 104 -6.97 -7.08 13.43
N LEU A 105 -7.59 -8.23 13.12
CA LEU A 105 -8.75 -8.70 13.87
C LEU A 105 -8.39 -9.03 15.33
N HIS A 106 -7.24 -9.67 15.54
CA HIS A 106 -6.73 -9.98 16.88
C HIS A 106 -6.49 -8.70 17.70
N GLU A 107 -5.76 -7.73 17.13
CA GLU A 107 -5.45 -6.45 17.78
C GLU A 107 -6.70 -5.62 18.08
N THR A 108 -7.77 -5.77 17.28
CA THR A 108 -9.04 -5.06 17.48
C THR A 108 -10.07 -5.86 18.29
N GLY A 109 -9.73 -7.07 18.78
CA GLY A 109 -10.62 -7.93 19.55
C GLY A 109 -11.82 -8.48 18.75
N ARG A 110 -11.69 -8.57 17.42
CA ARG A 110 -12.73 -9.03 16.49
C ARG A 110 -12.44 -10.45 16.01
N LYS A 111 -13.49 -11.15 15.58
CA LYS A 111 -13.40 -12.45 14.91
C LYS A 111 -13.61 -12.29 13.42
N GLU A 112 -13.01 -13.17 12.63
CA GLU A 112 -13.27 -13.18 11.19
C GLU A 112 -14.73 -13.63 10.94
N ASN A 113 -15.42 -12.86 10.11
CA ASN A 113 -16.81 -13.09 9.72
C ASN A 113 -17.03 -13.02 8.21
N ASP A 114 -16.01 -12.63 7.45
CA ASP A 114 -16.05 -12.62 6.00
C ASP A 114 -15.85 -14.05 5.47
N GLN A 115 -16.85 -14.55 4.74
CA GLN A 115 -16.88 -15.91 4.21
C GLN A 115 -15.73 -16.19 3.23
N ASN A 116 -15.27 -15.19 2.47
CA ASN A 116 -14.14 -15.37 1.58
C ASN A 116 -12.86 -15.57 2.39
N PHE A 117 -12.63 -14.75 3.42
CA PHE A 117 -11.46 -14.91 4.28
C PHE A 117 -11.46 -16.26 5.02
N LEU A 118 -12.59 -16.66 5.59
CA LEU A 118 -12.74 -17.99 6.23
C LEU A 118 -12.40 -19.13 5.27
N ARG A 119 -12.83 -19.03 4.00
CA ARG A 119 -12.55 -20.05 2.97
C ARG A 119 -11.08 -20.16 2.61
N TYR A 120 -10.33 -19.05 2.60
CA TYR A 120 -8.90 -19.06 2.24
C TYR A 120 -8.00 -19.27 3.45
N GLN A 121 -8.45 -18.94 4.66
CA GLN A 121 -7.70 -19.14 5.89
C GLN A 121 -7.31 -20.60 6.12
N SER A 122 -8.17 -21.56 5.77
CA SER A 122 -7.86 -22.99 5.89
C SER A 122 -6.86 -23.51 4.85
N LYS A 123 -6.48 -22.68 3.87
CA LYS A 123 -5.59 -23.06 2.76
C LYS A 123 -4.17 -22.54 2.93
N VAL A 124 -3.92 -21.70 3.93
CA VAL A 124 -2.63 -21.06 4.16
C VAL A 124 -2.21 -21.24 5.61
N GLU A 125 -0.94 -21.52 5.80
CA GLU A 125 -0.30 -21.47 7.11
C GLU A 125 0.33 -20.10 7.29
N ILE A 126 0.14 -19.47 8.45
CA ILE A 126 0.67 -18.13 8.72
C ILE A 126 1.99 -18.26 9.46
N ASP A 127 3.08 -18.22 8.69
CA ASP A 127 4.44 -18.06 9.19
C ASP A 127 4.88 -16.61 8.95
N TRP A 128 5.03 -15.85 10.05
CA TRP A 128 5.40 -14.44 9.97
C TRP A 128 6.84 -14.24 9.50
N ASP A 129 7.76 -15.15 9.84
CA ASP A 129 9.15 -15.02 9.42
C ASP A 129 9.25 -15.21 7.90
N HIS A 130 8.54 -16.20 7.37
CA HIS A 130 8.41 -16.39 5.93
C HIS A 130 7.73 -15.20 5.23
N ILE A 131 6.63 -14.68 5.78
CA ILE A 131 5.93 -13.51 5.21
C ILE A 131 6.84 -12.28 5.17
N GLN A 132 7.62 -12.01 6.23
CA GLN A 132 8.55 -10.89 6.22
C GLN A 132 9.67 -11.10 5.19
N GLN A 133 10.16 -12.33 5.04
CA GLN A 133 11.18 -12.63 4.04
C GLN A 133 10.69 -12.37 2.61
N ILE A 134 9.51 -12.87 2.22
CA ILE A 134 8.98 -12.66 0.86
C ILE A 134 8.69 -11.18 0.59
N ILE A 135 8.18 -10.44 1.59
CA ILE A 135 7.97 -8.99 1.48
C ILE A 135 9.29 -8.29 1.20
N HIS A 136 10.34 -8.62 1.95
CA HIS A 136 11.65 -8.01 1.75
C HIS A 136 12.25 -8.34 0.37
N GLU A 137 12.08 -9.57 -0.10
CA GLU A 137 12.51 -9.99 -1.43
C GLU A 137 11.77 -9.25 -2.55
N ASP A 138 10.46 -8.99 -2.41
CA ASP A 138 9.70 -8.23 -3.40
C ASP A 138 9.95 -6.73 -3.32
N GLU A 139 10.16 -6.16 -2.14
CA GLU A 139 10.63 -4.78 -1.98
C GLU A 139 11.98 -4.55 -2.66
N ALA A 140 12.90 -5.52 -2.56
CA ALA A 140 14.20 -5.44 -3.23
C ALA A 140 14.09 -5.50 -4.77
N LYS A 141 13.02 -6.07 -5.34
CA LYS A 141 12.78 -6.11 -6.79
C LYS A 141 12.17 -4.82 -7.34
N ASP A 142 11.52 -4.04 -6.49
CA ASP A 142 10.94 -2.74 -6.85
C ASP A 142 12.01 -1.64 -6.98
N HIS A 143 13.25 -1.89 -6.52
CA HIS A 143 14.43 -1.00 -6.60
C HIS A 143 15.32 -1.28 -7.82
#